data_AF-A0A495SXH9-F1
#
_entry.id   AF-A0A495SXH9-F1
#
_cell.length_a   1.000
_cell.length_b   1.000
_cell.length_c   1.000
_cell.angle_alpha   90.00
_cell.angle_beta   90.00
_cell.angle_gamma   90.00
#
_symmetry.space_group_name_H-M   'P 1'
#
loop_
_entity.id
_entity.type
_entity.pdbx_description
1 polymer ?
#
loop_
_entity_poly.entity_id
_entity_poly.type
_entity_poly.pdbx_seq_one_letter_code
_entity_poly.pdbx_strand_id
1 'polypeptide(L)'
;MISLPVGTRIWIAAGVTDMRCGFQGLAAKVQTALEENPLGGNVYIFRGRRGDLIKILWATEDGIWLLAKRLERGRFIWPQADGGKVHLSSAQLSMLLEGIDWRQPRRTAALSML
;
A
#
# COMPACT_ATOMS: atom_id res chain seq x y z
N MET A 1 -6.59 6.44 -16.37
CA MET A 1 -6.10 6.01 -15.04
C MET A 1 -7.27 5.96 -14.10
N ILE A 2 -7.38 4.94 -13.26
CA ILE A 2 -8.37 4.93 -12.17
C ILE A 2 -7.82 5.85 -11.06
N SER A 3 -8.58 6.88 -10.71
CA SER A 3 -8.22 7.81 -9.63
C SER A 3 -8.81 7.37 -8.30
N LEU A 4 -8.06 7.55 -7.22
CA LEU A 4 -8.58 7.36 -5.88
C LEU A 4 -9.50 8.56 -5.51
N PRO A 5 -10.66 8.32 -4.89
CA PRO A 5 -11.50 9.38 -4.33
C PRO A 5 -10.75 10.29 -3.37
N VAL A 6 -11.25 11.53 -3.22
CA VAL A 6 -10.71 12.47 -2.24
C VAL A 6 -10.90 11.91 -0.82
N GLY A 7 -9.86 11.99 0.00
CA GLY A 7 -9.89 11.49 1.38
C GLY A 7 -9.53 10.01 1.54
N THR A 8 -9.35 9.26 0.44
CA THR A 8 -8.83 7.88 0.50
C THR A 8 -7.45 7.85 1.17
N ARG A 9 -7.34 7.13 2.28
CA ARG A 9 -6.05 6.89 2.94
C ARG A 9 -5.34 5.71 2.30
N ILE A 10 -4.02 5.81 2.21
CA ILE A 10 -3.17 4.77 1.64
C ILE A 10 -2.30 4.22 2.76
N TRP A 11 -2.45 2.93 3.03
CA TRP A 11 -1.76 2.22 4.10
C TRP A 11 -0.86 1.14 3.53
N ILE A 12 0.39 1.14 3.96
CA ILE A 12 1.32 0.05 3.73
C ILE A 12 1.40 -0.81 4.99
N ALA A 13 1.07 -2.09 4.88
CA ALA A 13 1.18 -3.03 5.99
C ALA A 13 2.66 -3.32 6.27
N ALA A 14 3.12 -3.06 7.48
CA ALA A 14 4.48 -3.40 7.88
C ALA A 14 4.67 -4.93 7.98
N GLY A 15 5.92 -5.38 8.07
CA GLY A 15 6.25 -6.80 8.07
C GLY A 15 6.02 -7.51 6.73
N VAL A 16 5.85 -8.84 6.79
CA VAL A 16 5.76 -9.72 5.63
C VAL A 16 4.38 -10.35 5.53
N THR A 17 3.78 -10.31 4.35
CA THR A 17 2.47 -10.92 4.09
C THR A 17 2.59 -12.19 3.24
N ASP A 18 1.82 -13.21 3.61
CA ASP A 18 1.62 -14.39 2.75
C ASP A 18 0.84 -13.98 1.49
N MET A 19 1.53 -14.02 0.35
CA MET A 19 0.99 -13.59 -0.94
C MET A 19 0.09 -14.62 -1.61
N ARG A 20 -0.13 -15.79 -0.99
CA ARG A 20 -1.16 -16.74 -1.43
C ARG A 20 -2.57 -16.28 -1.05
N CYS A 21 -2.70 -15.36 -0.09
CA CYS A 21 -3.99 -14.78 0.29
C CYS A 21 -4.63 -14.02 -0.90
N GLY A 22 -5.89 -14.34 -1.19
CA GLY A 22 -6.78 -13.57 -2.07
C GLY A 22 -7.55 -12.51 -1.29
N PHE A 23 -8.70 -12.08 -1.84
CA PHE A 23 -9.56 -11.05 -1.24
C PHE A 23 -9.84 -11.26 0.25
N GLN A 24 -10.39 -12.43 0.61
CA GLN A 24 -10.80 -12.73 1.99
C GLN A 24 -9.63 -12.76 2.97
N GLY A 25 -8.51 -13.40 2.58
CA GLY A 25 -7.34 -13.49 3.44
C GLY A 25 -6.66 -12.15 3.67
N LEU A 26 -6.64 -11.27 2.66
CA LEU A 26 -6.09 -9.92 2.82
C LEU A 26 -7.06 -9.01 3.59
N ALA A 27 -8.37 -9.10 3.35
CA ALA A 27 -9.37 -8.36 4.13
C ALA A 27 -9.31 -8.73 5.62
N ALA A 28 -9.17 -10.02 5.94
CA ALA A 28 -8.98 -10.48 7.31
C ALA A 28 -7.71 -9.89 7.95
N LYS A 29 -6.61 -9.76 7.20
CA LYS A 29 -5.39 -9.09 7.67
C LYS A 29 -5.58 -7.60 7.92
N VAL A 30 -6.32 -6.90 7.06
CA VAL A 30 -6.69 -5.49 7.32
C VAL A 30 -7.42 -5.37 8.65
N GLN A 31 -8.41 -6.24 8.88
CA GLN A 31 -9.21 -6.19 10.10
C GLN A 31 -8.40 -6.54 11.35
N THR A 32 -7.61 -7.61 11.30
CA THR A 32 -6.97 -8.18 12.50
C THR A 32 -5.58 -7.61 12.79
N ALA A 33 -4.77 -7.35 11.77
CA ALA A 33 -3.39 -6.91 11.94
C ALA A 33 -3.24 -5.38 11.81
N LEU A 34 -4.13 -4.74 11.03
CA LEU A 34 -4.10 -3.28 10.85
C LEU A 34 -5.18 -2.55 11.65
N GLU A 35 -6.10 -3.30 12.27
CA GLU A 35 -7.24 -2.78 13.05
C GLU A 35 -8.06 -1.75 12.26
N GLU A 36 -8.33 -2.07 10.99
CA GLU A 36 -9.03 -1.20 10.05
C GLU A 36 -10.24 -1.89 9.42
N ASN A 37 -11.15 -1.09 8.86
CA ASN A 37 -12.25 -1.63 8.06
C ASN A 37 -11.76 -1.92 6.61
N PRO A 38 -11.70 -3.20 6.17
CA PRO A 38 -11.32 -3.53 4.78
C PRO A 38 -12.30 -2.98 3.74
N LEU A 39 -13.54 -2.68 4.13
CA LEU A 39 -14.58 -2.13 3.27
C LEU A 39 -14.69 -0.60 3.35
N GLY A 40 -13.82 0.07 4.12
CA GLY A 40 -13.91 1.50 4.40
C GLY A 40 -13.40 2.44 3.29
N GLY A 41 -13.22 1.96 2.05
CA GLY A 41 -12.77 2.80 0.92
C GLY A 41 -11.29 3.18 0.91
N ASN A 42 -10.52 2.74 1.90
CA ASN A 42 -9.07 2.95 1.98
C ASN A 42 -8.29 1.92 1.14
N VAL A 43 -7.04 2.26 0.82
CA VAL A 43 -6.12 1.42 0.07
C VAL A 43 -5.15 0.74 1.03
N TYR A 44 -5.02 -0.59 0.94
CA TYR A 44 -4.11 -1.38 1.77
C TYR A 44 -3.11 -2.13 0.90
N ILE A 45 -1.82 -1.92 1.14
CA ILE A 45 -0.72 -2.46 0.34
C ILE A 45 0.07 -3.45 1.18
N PHE A 46 0.31 -4.62 0.60
CA PHE A 46 1.02 -5.72 1.24
C PHE A 46 2.21 -6.13 0.38
N ARG A 47 3.30 -6.60 1.00
CA ARG A 47 4.49 -7.13 0.32
C ARG A 47 4.84 -8.54 0.78
N GLY A 48 5.22 -9.39 -0.17
CA GLY A 48 5.70 -10.74 0.10
C GLY A 48 7.14 -10.78 0.60
N ARG A 49 7.56 -11.92 1.16
CA ARG A 49 8.92 -12.09 1.72
C ARG A 49 10.03 -11.85 0.70
N ARG A 50 9.86 -12.35 -0.53
CA ARG A 50 10.82 -12.17 -1.63
C ARG A 50 10.97 -10.71 -2.03
N GLY A 51 9.91 -9.94 -1.83
CA GLY A 51 9.91 -8.49 -1.88
C GLY A 51 9.73 -7.87 -3.26
N ASP A 52 9.61 -8.69 -4.29
CA ASP A 52 9.35 -8.31 -5.67
C ASP A 52 7.85 -8.30 -6.03
N LEU A 53 6.98 -8.73 -5.11
CA LEU A 53 5.53 -8.76 -5.28
C LEU A 53 4.83 -7.91 -4.21
N ILE A 54 3.94 -7.02 -4.67
CA ILE A 54 2.94 -6.37 -3.84
C ILE A 54 1.52 -6.75 -4.28
N LYS A 55 0.61 -6.72 -3.31
CA LYS A 55 -0.84 -6.75 -3.55
C LYS A 55 -1.50 -5.52 -2.93
N ILE A 56 -2.52 -5.00 -3.59
CA ILE A 56 -3.28 -3.81 -3.17
C ILE A 56 -4.74 -4.21 -3.06
N LEU A 57 -5.30 -4.06 -1.87
CA LEU A 57 -6.73 -4.26 -1.59
C LEU A 57 -7.40 -2.87 -1.49
N TRP A 58 -8.49 -2.68 -2.23
CA TRP A 58 -9.24 -1.43 -2.21
C TRP A 58 -10.73 -1.70 -2.42
N ALA A 59 -11.56 -1.32 -1.47
CA ALA A 59 -13.02 -1.44 -1.59
C ALA A 59 -13.63 -0.18 -2.23
N THR A 60 -14.62 -0.40 -3.09
CA THR A 60 -15.49 0.59 -3.71
C THR A 60 -16.94 0.30 -3.31
N GLU A 61 -17.88 1.15 -3.71
CA GLU A 61 -19.31 0.96 -3.39
C GLU A 61 -19.88 -0.34 -3.97
N ASP A 62 -19.34 -0.78 -5.11
CA ASP A 62 -19.82 -1.93 -5.89
C ASP A 62 -18.98 -3.20 -5.71
N GLY A 63 -17.88 -3.15 -4.95
CA GLY A 63 -17.05 -4.33 -4.76
C GLY A 63 -15.69 -4.08 -4.14
N ILE A 64 -14.80 -5.06 -4.30
CA ILE A 64 -13.43 -5.01 -3.81
C ILE A 64 -12.48 -5.31 -4.96
N TRP A 65 -11.47 -4.46 -5.08
CA TRP A 65 -10.38 -4.59 -6.03
C TRP A 65 -9.18 -5.25 -5.36
N LEU A 66 -8.55 -6.18 -6.07
CA LEU A 66 -7.27 -6.76 -5.70
C LEU A 66 -6.31 -6.65 -6.87
N LEU A 67 -5.37 -5.72 -6.77
CA LEU A 67 -4.31 -5.55 -7.76
C LEU A 67 -3.06 -6.27 -7.29
N ALA A 68 -2.30 -6.84 -8.23
CA ALA A 68 -1.00 -7.42 -7.96
C ALA A 68 0.04 -6.81 -8.91
N LYS A 69 1.17 -6.40 -8.37
CA LYS A 69 2.32 -5.93 -9.17
C LYS A 69 3.56 -6.70 -8.79
N ARG A 70 4.21 -7.29 -9.79
CA ARG A 70 5.53 -7.90 -9.67
C ARG A 70 6.56 -7.05 -10.39
N LEU A 71 7.72 -6.86 -9.78
CA LEU A 71 8.87 -6.29 -10.45
C LEU A 71 9.60 -7.39 -11.22
N GLU A 72 9.97 -7.11 -12.47
CA GLU A 72 10.83 -8.01 -13.26
C GLU A 72 12.23 -8.12 -12.65
N ARG A 73 12.73 -7.03 -12.04
CA ARG A 73 14.01 -6.96 -11.33
C ARG A 73 13.90 -6.09 -10.08
N GLY A 74 14.70 -6.43 -9.06
CA GLY A 74 14.77 -5.67 -7.81
C GLY A 74 13.67 -6.05 -6.82
N ARG A 75 13.47 -5.21 -5.81
CA ARG A 75 12.51 -5.43 -4.73
C ARG A 75 11.89 -4.09 -4.34
N PHE A 76 10.61 -4.11 -3.98
CA PHE A 76 9.97 -2.97 -3.33
C PHE A 76 10.65 -2.65 -2.00
N ILE A 77 10.87 -1.37 -1.75
CA ILE A 77 11.32 -0.87 -0.46
C ILE A 77 10.13 -0.90 0.51
N TRP A 78 10.37 -1.40 1.72
CA TRP A 78 9.33 -1.67 2.71
C TRP A 78 9.69 -1.08 4.07
N PRO A 79 8.71 -0.77 4.94
CA PRO A 79 9.00 -0.40 6.33
C PRO A 79 9.79 -1.51 7.04
N GLN A 80 10.72 -1.12 7.91
CA GLN A 80 11.51 -2.07 8.71
C GLN A 80 10.77 -2.57 9.95
N ALA A 81 9.61 -2.00 10.29
CA ALA A 81 8.80 -2.47 11.41
C ALA A 81 8.25 -3.89 11.16
N ASP A 82 8.22 -4.69 12.23
CA ASP A 82 7.70 -6.07 12.19
C ASP A 82 6.17 -6.15 12.21
N GLY A 83 5.48 -5.02 12.45
CA GLY A 83 4.02 -4.93 12.49
C GLY A 83 3.49 -3.49 12.42
N GLY A 84 2.18 -3.35 12.24
CA GLY A 84 1.48 -2.07 12.09
C GLY A 84 1.33 -1.61 10.63
N LYS A 85 1.07 -0.32 10.44
CA LYS A 85 0.86 0.32 9.13
C LYS A 85 1.56 1.67 9.04
N VAL A 86 2.00 2.04 7.84
CA VAL A 86 2.54 3.38 7.55
C VAL A 86 1.62 4.08 6.54
N HIS A 87 1.38 5.37 6.75
CA HIS A 87 0.58 6.17 5.82
C HIS A 87 1.44 6.60 4.62
N LEU A 88 0.90 6.49 3.41
CA LEU A 88 1.51 7.03 2.19
C LEU A 88 0.68 8.18 1.63
N SER A 89 1.36 9.19 1.09
CA SER A 89 0.77 10.11 0.12
C SER A 89 0.60 9.45 -1.25
N SER A 90 -0.25 10.03 -2.11
CA SER A 90 -0.40 9.57 -3.50
C SER A 90 0.93 9.58 -4.29
N ALA A 91 1.79 10.57 -4.04
CA ALA A 91 3.12 10.63 -4.65
C ALA A 91 4.01 9.45 -4.22
N GLN A 92 3.98 9.10 -2.92
CA GLN A 92 4.70 7.94 -2.39
C GLN A 92 4.14 6.61 -2.91
N LEU A 93 2.83 6.51 -3.11
CA LEU A 93 2.23 5.38 -3.81
C LEU A 93 2.78 5.26 -5.24
N SER A 94 2.81 6.34 -6.02
CA SER A 94 3.38 6.30 -7.37
C SER A 94 4.84 5.85 -7.37
N MET A 95 5.68 6.43 -6.50
CA MET A 95 7.07 6.01 -6.32
C MET A 95 7.18 4.51 -5.98
N LEU A 96 6.39 4.03 -5.01
CA LEU A 96 6.36 2.62 -4.64
C LEU A 96 5.98 1.74 -5.83
N LEU A 97 4.94 2.11 -6.58
CA LEU A 97 4.48 1.35 -7.76
C LEU A 97 5.56 1.29 -8.83
N GLU A 98 6.42 2.30 -8.96
CA GLU A 98 7.55 2.32 -9.89
C GLU A 98 8.80 1.59 -9.35
N GLY A 99 8.76 1.09 -8.11
CA GLY A 99 9.92 0.45 -7.47
C GLY A 99 10.95 1.44 -6.91
N ILE A 100 10.59 2.71 -6.77
CA ILE A 100 11.41 3.78 -6.22
C ILE A 100 11.31 3.81 -4.68
N ASP A 101 12.39 4.19 -3.99
CA ASP A 101 12.36 4.39 -2.54
C ASP A 101 11.48 5.60 -2.17
N TRP A 102 10.31 5.31 -1.60
CA TRP A 102 9.28 6.27 -1.24
C TRP A 102 9.46 6.88 0.15
N ARG A 103 10.43 6.40 0.96
CA ARG A 103 10.50 6.72 2.40
C ARG A 103 11.01 8.14 2.68
N GLN A 104 11.89 8.65 1.83
CA GLN A 104 12.52 9.97 2.01
C GLN A 104 12.51 10.79 0.73
N PRO A 105 11.31 11.14 0.20
CA PRO A 105 11.23 12.01 -0.96
C PRO A 105 11.72 13.41 -0.57
N ARG A 106 12.70 13.92 -1.31
CA ARG A 106 13.22 15.28 -1.11
C ARG A 106 12.47 16.23 -2.05
N ARG A 107 11.94 17.32 -1.50
CA ARG A 107 11.43 18.43 -2.30
C ARG A 107 12.59 19.28 -2.80
N THR A 108 12.47 19.78 -4.03
CA THR A 108 13.46 20.72 -4.62
C THR A 108 13.42 22.10 -3.96
N ALA A 109 12.30 22.46 -3.33
CA ALA A 109 12.15 23.68 -2.56
C ALA A 109 11.32 23.41 -1.29
N ALA A 110 11.54 24.20 -0.25
CA ALA A 110 10.64 24.22 0.91
C ALA A 110 9.24 24.66 0.46
N LEU A 111 8.18 24.10 1.07
CA LEU A 111 6.85 24.67 0.90
C LEU A 111 6.85 26.03 1.60
N SER A 112 6.77 27.12 0.84
CA SER A 112 6.32 28.39 1.41
C SER A 112 4.81 28.27 1.61
N MET A 113 4.37 28.30 2.86
CA MET A 113 2.98 28.65 3.14
C MET A 113 2.85 30.14 2.79
N LEU A 114 2.24 30.42 1.65
CA LEU A 114 1.57 31.70 1.41
C LEU A 114 0.11 31.51 1.77
#